data_AF-A0A8S3CWK8-F1
#
_entry.id   AF-A0A8S3CWK8-F1
#
_cell.length_a   1.000
_cell.length_b   1.000
_cell.length_c   1.000
_cell.angle_alpha   90.00
_cell.angle_beta   90.00
_cell.angle_gamma   90.00
#
_symmetry.space_group_name_H-M   'P 1'
#
loop_
_entity.id
_entity.type
_entity.pdbx_description
1 polymer ?
#
loop_
_entity_poly.entity_id
_entity_poly.type
_entity_poly.pdbx_seq_one_letter_code
_entity_poly.pdbx_strand_id
1 'polypeptide(L)'
;MLLDIPPRLQWDNGNGYCGETALQSIGLFYGAWLTQGLIRDINKGEFLLQRLSPDDRRDPIRTITRFHFTYNEWDWVNSPQPQFRYFCRWMKRSILQRHPLMFGIFLPGHGL
;
A
#
# COMPACT_ATOMS: atom_id res chain seq x y z
N MET A 1 14.24 -15.53 1.47
CA MET A 1 14.57 -14.78 2.70
C MET A 1 13.74 -13.51 2.68
N LEU A 2 13.06 -13.17 3.78
CA LEU A 2 12.21 -11.96 3.88
C LEU A 2 13.09 -10.69 3.82
N LEU A 3 12.55 -9.58 3.32
CA LEU A 3 13.22 -8.30 3.41
C LEU A 3 13.29 -7.84 4.88
N ASP A 4 14.43 -7.29 5.28
CA ASP A 4 14.61 -6.74 6.62
C ASP A 4 14.05 -5.32 6.69
N ILE A 5 12.71 -5.22 6.73
CA ILE A 5 11.99 -3.97 6.86
C ILE A 5 11.56 -3.85 8.33
N PRO A 6 12.12 -2.91 9.11
CA PRO A 6 11.76 -2.78 10.52
C PRO A 6 10.32 -2.28 10.69
N PRO A 7 9.62 -2.71 11.75
CA PRO A 7 8.30 -2.18 12.07
C PRO A 7 8.38 -0.69 12.40
N ARG A 8 7.31 0.06 12.06
CA ARG A 8 7.21 1.49 12.32
C ARG A 8 5.86 1.86 12.91
N LEU A 9 5.83 2.97 13.63
CA LEU A 9 4.62 3.55 14.18
C LEU A 9 4.03 4.55 13.19
N GLN A 10 2.73 4.44 12.97
CA GLN A 10 1.98 5.47 12.30
C GLN A 10 1.80 6.67 13.23
N TRP A 11 1.69 7.87 12.66
CA TRP A 11 1.32 9.05 13.43
C TRP A 11 -0.10 8.95 13.96
N ASP A 12 -0.30 9.49 15.16
CA ASP A 12 -1.60 9.52 15.82
C ASP A 12 -2.45 10.65 15.22
N ASN A 13 -3.41 10.30 14.36
CA ASN A 13 -4.45 11.25 13.94
C ASN A 13 -5.76 10.58 13.51
N GLY A 14 -6.86 11.30 13.73
CA GLY A 14 -8.24 10.86 13.48
C GLY A 14 -8.60 10.85 12.01
N ASN A 15 -8.00 9.91 11.28
CA ASN A 15 -8.28 9.50 9.89
C ASN A 15 -7.24 8.46 9.35
N GLY A 16 -6.24 8.09 10.18
CA GLY A 16 -5.35 6.93 9.97
C GLY A 16 -4.15 7.23 9.07
N TYR A 17 -2.97 6.66 9.35
CA TYR A 17 -1.70 6.86 8.60
C TYR A 17 -1.07 5.53 8.12
N CYS A 18 -1.87 4.46 8.08
CA CYS A 18 -1.36 3.10 7.86
C CYS A 18 -0.70 2.95 6.49
N GLY A 19 -1.31 3.51 5.44
CA GLY A 19 -0.78 3.46 4.08
C GLY A 19 0.48 4.30 3.91
N GLU A 20 0.53 5.49 4.48
CA GLU A 20 1.74 6.33 4.47
C GLU A 20 2.88 5.69 5.25
N THR A 21 2.59 5.07 6.40
CA THR A 21 3.57 4.35 7.20
C THR A 21 4.12 3.15 6.44
N ALA A 22 3.26 2.42 5.73
CA ALA A 22 3.67 1.32 4.87
C ALA A 22 4.57 1.80 3.72
N LEU A 23 4.18 2.86 3.00
CA LEU A 23 4.98 3.39 1.89
C LEU A 23 6.30 4.01 2.37
N GLN A 24 6.28 4.69 3.52
CA GLN A 24 7.49 5.19 4.18
C GLN A 24 8.46 4.03 4.50
N SER A 25 7.95 2.93 5.07
CA SER A 25 8.77 1.79 5.44
C SER A 25 9.44 1.16 4.21
N ILE A 26 8.71 1.07 3.10
CA ILE A 26 9.23 0.58 1.82
C ILE A 26 10.27 1.54 1.23
N GLY A 27 9.99 2.84 1.19
CA GLY A 27 10.92 3.84 0.68
C GLY A 27 12.24 3.84 1.43
N LEU A 28 12.18 3.82 2.76
CA LEU A 28 13.36 3.80 3.62
C LEU A 28 14.20 2.53 3.42
N PHE A 29 13.57 1.38 3.16
CA PHE A 29 14.29 0.14 2.84
C PHE A 29 15.14 0.27 1.56
N TYR A 30 14.66 1.01 0.57
CA TYR A 30 15.39 1.28 -0.68
C TYR A 30 16.24 2.57 -0.65
N GLY A 31 16.39 3.21 0.52
CA GLY A 31 17.19 4.43 0.68
C GLY A 31 16.48 5.73 0.28
N ALA A 32 15.18 5.67 -0.05
CA ALA A 32 14.37 6.86 -0.28
C ALA A 32 13.87 7.43 1.07
N TRP A 33 14.30 8.65 1.39
CA TRP A 33 13.94 9.30 2.66
C TRP A 33 12.56 9.96 2.55
N LEU A 34 11.53 9.27 3.02
CA LEU A 34 10.13 9.71 2.95
C LEU A 34 9.56 9.95 4.36
N THR A 35 8.72 10.98 4.51
CA THR A 35 7.93 11.22 5.72
C THR A 35 6.47 10.88 5.48
N GLN A 36 5.73 10.49 6.53
CA GLN A 36 4.30 10.18 6.42
C GLN A 36 3.51 11.40 5.92
N GLY A 37 3.86 12.60 6.39
CA GLY A 37 3.29 13.87 5.93
C GLY A 37 3.54 14.15 4.45
N LEU A 38 4.78 13.95 3.95
CA LEU A 38 5.10 14.13 2.54
C LEU A 38 4.26 13.22 1.63
N ILE A 39 4.09 11.96 2.03
CA ILE A 39 3.28 11.00 1.28
C ILE A 39 1.83 11.48 1.21
N ARG A 40 1.27 11.91 2.35
CA ARG A 40 -0.08 12.47 2.44
C ARG A 40 -0.28 13.72 1.58
N ASP A 41 0.68 14.65 1.63
CA ASP A 41 0.63 15.90 0.87
C ASP A 41 0.66 15.66 -0.64
N ILE A 42 1.43 14.65 -1.08
CA ILE A 42 1.48 14.24 -2.48
C ILE A 42 0.17 13.55 -2.89
N ASN A 43 -0.38 12.71 -2.01
CA ASN A 43 -1.62 12.00 -2.25
C ASN A 43 -2.88 12.87 -2.12
N LYS A 44 -2.75 14.07 -1.55
CA LYS A 44 -3.85 15.02 -1.27
C LYS A 44 -4.88 14.47 -0.27
N GLY A 45 -4.40 13.71 0.71
CA GLY A 45 -5.20 13.07 1.76
C GLY A 45 -4.65 11.70 2.13
N GLU A 46 -5.42 10.94 2.91
CA GLU A 46 -5.08 9.57 3.31
C GLU A 46 -4.67 8.69 2.15
N PHE A 47 -3.53 8.00 2.30
CA PHE A 47 -3.07 7.01 1.34
C PHE A 47 -3.82 5.69 1.54
N LEU A 48 -4.90 5.52 0.77
CA LEU A 48 -5.70 4.30 0.73
C LEU A 48 -5.34 3.47 -0.50
N LEU A 49 -5.34 2.14 -0.36
CA LEU A 49 -5.02 1.21 -1.45
C LEU A 49 -6.11 1.09 -2.51
N GLN A 50 -7.27 1.70 -2.28
CA GLN A 50 -8.36 1.75 -3.23
C GLN A 50 -8.91 3.17 -3.28
N ARG A 51 -9.46 3.52 -4.44
CA ARG A 51 -10.23 4.75 -4.61
C ARG A 51 -11.60 4.58 -3.94
N LEU A 52 -11.99 5.52 -3.07
CA LEU A 52 -13.25 5.41 -2.32
C LEU A 52 -14.49 5.84 -3.14
N SER A 53 -14.32 6.73 -4.11
CA SER A 53 -15.42 7.19 -4.98
C SER A 53 -14.95 7.65 -6.37
N PRO A 54 -15.83 7.71 -7.38
CA PRO A 54 -15.50 8.25 -8.70
C PRO A 54 -15.06 9.72 -8.71
N ASP A 55 -15.28 10.49 -7.64
CA ASP A 55 -14.81 11.87 -7.52
C ASP A 55 -13.56 12.01 -6.65
N ASP A 56 -13.13 10.91 -6.02
CA ASP A 56 -11.95 10.90 -5.17
C ASP A 56 -10.69 11.18 -5.99
N ARG A 57 -10.07 12.33 -5.70
CA ARG A 57 -8.84 12.76 -6.37
C ARG A 57 -7.59 12.06 -5.81
N ARG A 58 -7.74 11.28 -4.72
CA ARG A 58 -6.69 10.42 -4.18
C ARG A 58 -6.55 9.20 -5.08
N ASP A 59 -5.33 8.97 -5.55
CA ASP A 59 -5.00 7.87 -6.43
C ASP A 59 -3.67 7.26 -5.96
N PRO A 60 -3.69 6.06 -5.36
CA PRO A 60 -2.50 5.44 -4.83
C PRO A 60 -1.45 5.19 -5.93
N ILE A 61 -1.88 4.87 -7.14
CA ILE A 61 -0.98 4.60 -8.27
C ILE A 61 -0.27 5.88 -8.69
N ARG A 62 -0.99 7.00 -8.77
CA ARG A 62 -0.40 8.31 -9.05
C ARG A 62 0.63 8.71 -7.99
N THR A 63 0.33 8.46 -6.72
CA THR A 63 1.23 8.77 -5.59
C THR A 63 2.49 7.91 -5.64
N ILE A 64 2.36 6.59 -5.81
CA ILE A 64 3.49 5.65 -5.96
C ILE A 64 4.38 6.07 -7.15
N THR A 65 3.77 6.44 -8.28
CA THR A 65 4.49 6.88 -9.48
C THR A 65 5.25 8.19 -9.26
N ARG A 66 4.71 9.14 -8.49
CA ARG A 66 5.41 10.40 -8.14
C ARG A 66 6.66 10.18 -7.29
N PHE A 67 6.72 9.10 -6.53
CA PHE A 67 7.92 8.68 -5.80
C PHE A 67 8.85 7.77 -6.63
N HIS A 68 8.56 7.60 -7.93
CA HIS A 68 9.35 6.78 -8.86
C HIS A 68 9.44 5.30 -8.48
N PHE A 69 8.48 4.78 -7.72
CA PHE A 69 8.39 3.34 -7.48
C PHE A 69 7.87 2.63 -8.73
N THR A 70 8.49 1.49 -9.04
CA THR A 70 7.86 0.45 -9.86
C THR A 70 6.94 -0.38 -9.00
N TYR A 71 5.76 -0.74 -9.49
CA TYR A 71 4.78 -1.52 -8.74
C TYR A 71 4.23 -2.68 -9.55
N ASN A 72 3.75 -3.70 -8.85
CA ASN A 72 2.93 -4.77 -9.41
C ASN A 72 1.64 -4.81 -8.60
N GLU A 73 0.51 -4.53 -9.25
CA GLU A 73 -0.79 -4.50 -8.61
C GLU A 73 -1.48 -5.87 -8.71
N TRP A 74 -2.29 -6.20 -7.70
CA TRP A 74 -3.15 -7.38 -7.76
C TRP A 74 -4.31 -7.15 -8.74
N ASP A 75 -4.38 -7.93 -9.81
CA ASP A 75 -5.48 -7.90 -10.77
C ASP A 75 -6.73 -8.60 -10.21
N TRP A 76 -7.45 -7.90 -9.35
CA TRP A 76 -8.69 -8.40 -8.76
C TRP A 76 -9.85 -8.51 -9.77
N VAL A 77 -9.78 -7.82 -10.92
CA VAL A 77 -10.84 -7.79 -11.94
C VAL A 77 -10.86 -9.08 -12.73
N ASN A 78 -9.70 -9.54 -13.21
CA ASN A 78 -9.60 -10.73 -14.06
C ASN A 78 -9.26 -12.01 -13.27
N SER A 79 -9.16 -11.94 -11.95
CA SER A 79 -8.80 -13.09 -11.12
C SER A 79 -9.94 -14.10 -10.95
N PRO A 80 -9.67 -15.42 -11.06
CA PRO A 80 -10.69 -16.44 -10.89
C PRO A 80 -11.28 -16.47 -9.46
N GLN A 81 -12.57 -16.78 -9.36
CA GLN A 81 -13.27 -16.97 -8.08
C GLN A 81 -13.15 -18.42 -7.57
N PRO A 82 -12.96 -18.65 -6.25
CA PRO A 82 -12.71 -17.65 -5.21
C PRO A 82 -11.27 -17.09 -5.27
N GLN A 83 -11.13 -15.77 -5.12
CA GLN A 83 -9.85 -15.08 -5.31
C GLN A 83 -8.76 -15.41 -4.27
N PHE A 84 -9.14 -15.84 -3.06
CA PHE A 84 -8.22 -16.05 -1.93
C PHE A 84 -6.95 -16.85 -2.29
N ARG A 85 -7.11 -18.00 -2.96
CA ARG A 85 -5.97 -18.87 -3.30
C ARG A 85 -5.01 -18.20 -4.28
N TYR A 86 -5.55 -17.44 -5.22
CA TYR A 86 -4.76 -16.74 -6.23
C TYR A 86 -4.06 -15.52 -5.65
N PHE A 87 -4.74 -14.78 -4.78
CA PHE A 87 -4.16 -13.66 -4.02
C PHE A 87 -2.98 -14.13 -3.15
N CYS A 88 -3.15 -15.21 -2.37
CA CYS A 88 -2.05 -15.78 -1.57
C CYS A 88 -0.86 -16.25 -2.43
N ARG A 89 -1.13 -16.80 -3.62
CA ARG A 89 -0.07 -17.19 -4.55
C ARG A 89 0.67 -15.98 -5.09
N TRP A 90 -0.03 -14.90 -5.42
CA TRP A 90 0.56 -13.64 -5.86
C TRP A 90 1.44 -13.03 -4.77
N MET A 91 0.94 -12.94 -3.53
CA MET A 91 1.72 -12.47 -2.38
C MET A 91 3.00 -13.29 -2.17
N LYS A 92 2.89 -14.62 -2.20
CA LYS A 92 4.04 -15.52 -2.04
C LYS A 92 5.09 -15.28 -3.13
N ARG A 93 4.68 -15.06 -4.38
CA ARG A 93 5.60 -14.74 -5.48
C ARG A 93 6.33 -13.43 -5.23
N SER A 94 5.63 -12.37 -4.81
CA SER A 94 6.24 -11.07 -4.46
C SER A 94 7.30 -11.23 -3.36
N ILE A 95 6.99 -11.98 -2.30
CA ILE A 95 7.94 -12.24 -1.21
C ILE A 95 9.17 -13.01 -1.71
N LEU A 96 8.98 -14.05 -2.54
CA LEU A 96 10.09 -14.83 -3.10
C LEU A 96 10.98 -14.01 -4.04
N GLN A 97 10.40 -13.04 -4.76
CA GLN A 97 11.12 -12.09 -5.60
C GLN A 97 11.77 -10.95 -4.82
N ARG A 98 11.64 -10.93 -3.49
CA ARG A 98 12.15 -9.85 -2.63
C ARG A 98 11.56 -8.48 -2.97
N HIS A 99 10.29 -8.47 -3.38
CA HIS A 99 9.51 -7.24 -3.49
C HIS A 99 8.78 -7.00 -2.16
N PRO A 100 8.81 -5.78 -1.61
CA PRO A 100 7.94 -5.45 -0.50
C PRO A 100 6.49 -5.53 -0.92
N LEU A 101 5.63 -5.95 0.01
CA LEU A 101 4.22 -6.16 -0.21
C LEU A 101 3.42 -5.19 0.65
N MET A 102 2.47 -4.49 0.02
CA MET A 102 1.46 -3.69 0.70
C MET A 102 0.09 -4.23 0.34
N PHE A 103 -0.77 -4.44 1.34
CA PHE A 103 -2.14 -4.92 1.14
C PHE A 103 -3.06 -4.39 2.24
N GLY A 104 -4.34 -4.28 1.91
CA GLY A 104 -5.40 -3.90 2.85
C GLY A 104 -6.12 -5.14 3.33
N ILE A 105 -6.62 -5.11 4.56
CA ILE A 105 -7.48 -6.14 5.11
C ILE A 105 -8.84 -5.52 5.35
N PHE A 106 -9.88 -6.12 4.77
CA PHE A 106 -11.24 -5.81 5.13
C PHE A 106 -11.61 -6.58 6.40
N LEU A 107 -12.01 -5.85 7.44
CA LEU A 107 -12.51 -6.43 8.69
C LEU A 107 -14.04 -6.27 8.72
N PRO A 108 -14.82 -7.37 8.70
CA PRO A 108 -16.27 -7.29 8.82
C PRO A 108 -16.68 -6.50 10.08
N GLY A 109 -17.64 -5.59 9.94
CA GLY A 109 -18.17 -4.80 11.04
C GLY A 109 -17.43 -3.49 11.34
N HIS A 110 -16.34 -3.18 10.63
CA HIS A 110 -15.77 -1.83 10.58
C HIS A 110 -15.99 -1.29 9.16
N GLY A 111 -16.80 -0.24 9.03
CA GLY A 111 -17.07 0.41 7.75
C GLY A 111 -15.79 0.96 7.10
N LEU A 112 -15.82 1.13 5.77
CA LEU A 112 -14.81 1.90 5.04
C LEU A 112 -14.96 3.39 5.31
#